data_AF-A0A9X4KPU2-F1
#
_entry.id   AF-A0A9X4KPU2-F1
#
_cell.length_a   1.000
_cell.length_b   1.000
_cell.length_c   1.000
_cell.angle_alpha   90.00
_cell.angle_beta   90.00
_cell.angle_gamma   90.00
#
_symmetry.space_group_name_H-M   'P 1'
#
loop_
_entity.id
_entity.type
_entity.pdbx_description
1 polymer ?
#
loop_
_entity_poly.entity_id
_entity_poly.type
_entity_poly.pdbx_seq_one_letter_code
_entity_poly.pdbx_strand_id
1 'polypeptide(L)' 'MGGIGPLGIDEACRGHRYGISIVQAAIHFLTARGVRRIVIDTTPYVDFYGKLGYEVWKTYAKYDKMLDEV' A
#
# COMPACT_ATOMS: atom_id res chain seq x y z
N MET A 1 1.64 -2.60 16.11
CA MET A 1 1.42 -1.89 14.82
C MET A 1 1.30 -2.97 13.76
N GLY A 2 0.56 -2.72 12.68
CA GLY A 2 0.38 -3.68 11.57
C GLY A 2 0.83 -3.07 10.25
N GLY A 3 1.13 -3.94 9.28
CA GLY A 3 1.50 -3.57 7.92
C GLY A 3 0.59 -4.23 6.91
N ILE A 4 0.33 -3.56 5.78
CA ILE A 4 -0.30 -4.15 4.59
C ILE A 4 0.62 -3.89 3.40
N GLY A 5 1.22 -4.94 2.85
CA GLY A 5 2.09 -4.84 1.68
C GLY A 5 2.92 -6.11 1.43
N PRO A 6 3.33 -6.36 0.16
CA PRO A 6 2.85 -5.73 -1.06
C PRO A 6 1.43 -6.21 -1.47
N LEU A 7 0.74 -5.44 -2.30
CA LEU A 7 -0.55 -5.80 -2.90
C LEU A 7 -0.45 -5.79 -4.43
N GLY A 8 -0.81 -6.91 -5.05
CA GLY A 8 -0.90 -7.04 -6.51
C GLY A 8 -2.26 -7.59 -6.92
N ILE A 9 -2.78 -7.10 -8.04
CA ILE A 9 -3.99 -7.63 -8.68
C ILE A 9 -3.59 -8.04 -10.09
N ASP A 10 -3.96 -9.28 -10.45
CA ASP A 10 -3.84 -9.79 -11.81
C ASP A 10 -4.41 -8.77 -12.81
N GLU A 11 -3.70 -8.55 -13.91
CA GLU A 11 -4.02 -7.49 -14.85
C GLU A 11 -5.42 -7.64 -15.46
N ALA A 12 -5.86 -8.87 -15.73
CA ALA A 12 -7.21 -9.16 -16.22
C ALA A 12 -8.31 -8.89 -15.17
N CYS A 13 -7.93 -8.84 -13.89
CA CYS A 13 -8.84 -8.62 -12.77
C CYS A 13 -8.87 -7.15 -12.30
N ARG A 14 -8.06 -6.26 -12.88
CA ARG A 14 -8.06 -4.82 -12.52
C ARG A 14 -9.36 -4.14 -12.95
N GLY A 15 -9.68 -3.00 -12.34
CA GLY A 15 -10.93 -2.26 -12.60
C GLY A 15 -12.18 -2.80 -11.88
N HIS A 16 -12.12 -4.00 -11.29
CA HIS A 16 -13.26 -4.65 -10.63
C HIS A 16 -13.34 -4.42 -9.11
N ARG A 17 -12.58 -3.45 -8.59
CA ARG A 17 -12.49 -3.12 -7.15
C ARG A 17 -11.87 -4.20 -6.25
N TYR A 18 -11.38 -5.33 -6.77
CA TYR A 18 -10.75 -6.36 -5.94
C TYR A 18 -9.61 -5.85 -5.06
N GLY A 19 -8.79 -4.93 -5.58
CA GLY A 19 -7.74 -4.30 -4.80
C GLY A 19 -8.26 -3.66 -3.51
N ILE A 20 -9.30 -2.82 -3.59
CA ILE A 20 -9.80 -2.12 -2.41
C ILE A 20 -10.46 -3.09 -1.42
N SER A 21 -11.14 -4.12 -1.93
CA SER A 21 -11.77 -5.16 -1.11
C SER A 21 -10.74 -5.98 -0.32
N ILE A 22 -9.60 -6.31 -0.93
CA ILE A 22 -8.51 -7.01 -0.24
C ILE A 22 -7.93 -6.15 0.88
N VAL A 23 -7.72 -4.84 0.63
CA VAL A 23 -7.23 -3.93 1.67
C VAL A 23 -8.23 -3.83 2.83
N GLN A 24 -9.53 -3.72 2.55
CA GLN A 24 -10.57 -3.70 3.60
C GLN A 24 -10.57 -4.97 4.44
N ALA A 25 -10.42 -6.14 3.80
CA ALA A 25 -10.31 -7.42 4.51
C ALA A 25 -9.06 -7.47 5.41
N ALA A 26 -7.92 -6.99 4.92
CA ALA A 26 -6.69 -6.92 5.71
C ALA A 26 -6.82 -5.95 6.90
N ILE A 27 -7.47 -4.80 6.72
CA ILE A 27 -7.77 -3.86 7.82
C ILE A 27 -8.63 -4.55 8.87
N HIS A 28 -9.74 -5.17 8.46
CA HIS A 28 -10.65 -5.87 9.38
C HIS A 28 -9.92 -6.94 10.19
N PHE A 29 -9.08 -7.72 9.53
CA PHE A 29 -8.30 -8.78 10.17
C PHE A 29 -7.30 -8.26 11.20
N LEU A 30 -6.62 -7.16 10.90
CA LEU A 30 -5.67 -6.52 11.82
C LEU A 30 -6.39 -5.84 13.00
N THR A 31 -7.48 -5.12 12.75
CA THR A 31 -8.24 -4.44 13.80
C THR A 31 -8.92 -5.44 14.74
N ALA A 32 -9.42 -6.57 14.24
CA ALA A 32 -9.95 -7.67 15.04
C ALA A 32 -8.92 -8.25 16.04
N ARG A 33 -7.62 -8.02 15.80
CA ARG A 33 -6.50 -8.42 16.67
C ARG A 33 -6.00 -7.30 17.59
N GLY A 34 -6.74 -6.19 17.66
CA GLY A 34 -6.37 -5.03 18.49
C GLY A 34 -5.29 -4.15 17.87
N VAL A 35 -4.97 -4.31 16.58
CA VAL A 35 -4.05 -3.40 15.89
C VAL A 35 -4.73 -2.05 15.66
N ARG A 36 -4.20 -1.01 16.31
CA ARG A 36 -4.74 0.37 16.25
C ARG A 36 -4.05 1.28 15.23
N ARG A 37 -2.88 0.88 14.75
CA ARG A 37 -2.09 1.62 13.75
C ARG A 37 -1.63 0.67 12.67
N ILE A 38 -2.09 0.91 11.45
CA ILE A 38 -1.79 0.12 10.26
C ILE A 38 -1.06 1.05 9.28
N VAL A 39 0.07 0.59 8.77
CA VAL A 39 0.89 1.32 7.80
C VAL A 39 0.93 0.53 6.50
N ILE A 40 0.98 1.24 5.38
CA ILE A 40 1.15 0.65 4.05
C ILE A 40 2.53 1.11 3.58
N ASP A 41 3.45 0.15 3.41
CA ASP A 41 4.80 0.45 2.97
C ASP A 41 4.90 0.65 1.46
N THR A 42 6.01 1.28 1.06
CA THR A 42 6.11 2.31 0.01
C THR A 42 5.27 2.04 -1.24
N THR A 43 4.34 2.97 -1.51
CA THR A 43 3.43 2.89 -2.64
C THR A 43 3.31 4.25 -3.35
N PRO A 44 3.29 4.28 -4.69
CA PRO A 44 2.90 5.48 -5.43
C PRO A 44 1.38 5.72 -5.45
N TYR A 45 0.57 4.73 -5.05
CA TYR A 45 -0.88 4.74 -5.17
C TYR A 45 -1.59 5.46 -4.01
N VAL A 46 -1.22 6.71 -3.72
CA VAL A 46 -1.77 7.48 -2.59
C VAL A 46 -3.30 7.58 -2.68
N ASP A 47 -3.84 7.98 -3.83
CA ASP A 47 -5.30 8.15 -4.01
C ASP A 47 -6.07 6.84 -3.86
N PHE A 48 -5.46 5.71 -4.18
CA PHE A 48 -6.09 4.40 -4.03
C PHE A 48 -6.32 4.07 -2.55
N TYR A 49 -5.30 4.23 -1.71
CA TYR A 49 -5.40 4.00 -0.27
C TYR A 49 -6.14 5.12 0.46
N GLY A 50 -6.09 6.35 -0.07
CA GLY A 50 -6.85 7.50 0.43
C GLY A 50 -8.37 7.29 0.42
N LYS A 51 -8.90 6.44 -0.48
CA LYS A 51 -10.31 6.01 -0.47
C LYS A 51 -10.74 5.32 0.84
N LEU A 52 -9.79 4.82 1.63
CA LEU A 52 -10.02 4.18 2.93
C LEU A 52 -9.59 5.06 4.11
N GLY A 53 -9.28 6.34 3.87
CA GLY A 53 -8.84 7.29 4.89
C GLY A 53 -7.37 7.17 5.29
N TYR A 54 -6.53 6.52 4.48
CA TYR A 54 -5.08 6.57 4.70
C TYR A 54 -4.52 7.92 4.29
N GLU A 55 -3.53 8.39 5.04
CA GLU A 55 -2.78 9.61 4.80
C GLU A 55 -1.29 9.31 4.67
N VAL A 56 -0.55 10.18 4.00
CA VAL A 56 0.91 10.05 3.87
C VAL A 56 1.55 10.26 5.24
N TRP A 57 2.24 9.23 5.74
CA TRP A 57 3.00 9.34 6.99
C TRP A 57 4.47 9.73 6.76
N LYS A 58 5.10 9.17 5.73
CA LYS A 58 6.51 9.39 5.38
C LYS A 58 6.67 9.41 3.86
N THR A 59 7.55 10.29 3.39
CA THR A 59 7.96 10.39 1.98
C THR A 59 9.45 10.14 1.87
N TYR A 60 9.87 9.42 0.83
CA TYR A 60 11.27 9.09 0.57
C TYR A 60 11.65 9.61 -0.82
N ALA A 61 12.83 10.22 -0.93
CA ALA A 61 13.42 10.58 -2.22
C ALA A 61 14.18 9.38 -2.80
N LYS A 62 14.00 9.12 -4.09
CA LYS A 62 14.77 8.11 -4.82
C LYS A 62 16.11 8.74 -5.24
N TYR A 63 17.21 8.05 -4.93
CA TYR A 63 18.55 8.42 -5.37
C TYR A 63 19.11 7.27 -6.19
N ASP A 64 19.65 7.58 -7.36
CA ASP A 64 20.34 6.64 -8.24
C ASP A 64 21.71 7.23 -8.58
N LYS A 65 22.77 6.40 -8.59
CA LYS A 65 24.10 6.79 -9.05
C LYS A 65 24.35 6.13 -10.41
N MET A 66 24.41 6.93 -11.46
CA MET A 66 24.87 6.45 -12.77
C MET A 66 26.38 6.22 -12.70
N LEU A 67 26.83 5.07 -13.18
CA LEU A 67 28.25 4.77 -13.35
C LEU A 67 28.55 4.86 -14.85
N ASP A 68 29.65 5.51 -15.20
CA ASP A 68 30.14 5.52 -16.58
C ASP A 68 30.65 4.11 -16.93
N GLU A 69 30.26 3.60 -18.11
CA GLU A 69 30.88 2.38 -18.65
C GLU A 69 32.32 2.72 -19.07
N VAL A 70 33.29 1.94 -18.57
CA VAL A 70 34.74 2.06 -18.89
C VAL A 70 35.06 1.35 -20.19
#